data_AF-A0A553PXE0-F1
#
_entry.id   AF-A0A553PXE0-F1
#
_cell.length_a   1.000
_cell.length_b   1.000
_cell.length_c   1.000
_cell.angle_alpha   90.00
_cell.angle_beta   90.00
_cell.angle_gamma   90.00
#
_symmetry.space_group_name_H-M   'P 1'
#
loop_
_entity.id
_entity.type
_entity.pdbx_description
1 polymer ?
#
loop_
_entity_poly.entity_id
_entity_poly.type
_entity_poly.pdbx_seq_one_letter_code
_entity_poly.pdbx_strand_id
1 'polypeptide(L)'
;MKKQKFAGLYMFLLLYIRLMLAVDAYRPPREINQERWEQEVREAGSLDELLMLTEYPDWKLWRCRLKLKHSEYVSPPESRRSTRYAAASFSPEMLKDIDDEWQKTQCMPRETCVDVAKELGTNTAVFFKPPCVSVFRCGGCCNKEGVTCRNTSMTYVNKTVSTTHCIAFNMDLL
;
A
#
# COMPACT_ATOMS: atom_id res chain seq x y z
N MET A 1 -43.23 -2.89 25.96
CA MET A 1 -42.35 -3.58 24.98
C MET A 1 -41.39 -2.67 24.17
N LYS A 2 -41.36 -1.34 24.35
CA LYS A 2 -40.41 -0.45 23.61
C LYS A 2 -39.04 -0.24 24.30
N LYS A 3 -38.94 -0.45 25.62
CA LYS A 3 -37.68 -0.29 26.38
C LYS A 3 -36.64 -1.39 26.10
N GLN A 4 -37.09 -2.61 25.81
CA GLN A 4 -36.20 -3.76 25.53
C GLN A 4 -35.36 -3.57 24.25
N LYS A 5 -35.94 -2.95 23.21
CA LYS A 5 -35.26 -2.71 21.93
C LYS A 5 -34.19 -1.63 22.04
N PHE A 6 -34.41 -0.61 22.88
CA PHE A 6 -33.46 0.47 23.14
C PHE A 6 -32.23 -0.01 23.90
N ALA A 7 -32.42 -0.91 24.87
CA ALA A 7 -31.31 -1.53 25.59
C ALA A 7 -30.44 -2.39 24.67
N GLY A 8 -31.04 -3.16 23.76
CA GLY A 8 -30.31 -3.93 22.75
C GLY A 8 -29.49 -3.03 21.82
N LEU A 9 -30.09 -1.97 21.28
CA LEU A 9 -29.40 -1.03 20.40
C LEU A 9 -28.23 -0.34 21.11
N TYR A 10 -28.43 0.07 22.36
CA TYR A 10 -27.39 0.68 23.19
C TYR A 10 -26.25 -0.29 23.48
N MET A 11 -26.55 -1.55 23.80
CA MET A 11 -25.53 -2.59 24.01
C MET A 11 -24.73 -2.88 22.75
N PHE A 12 -25.38 -2.92 21.57
CA PHE A 12 -24.68 -3.06 20.28
C PHE A 12 -23.79 -1.85 19.98
N LEU A 13 -24.25 -0.64 20.28
CA LEU A 13 -23.47 0.59 20.13
C LEU A 13 -22.25 0.58 21.05
N LEU A 14 -22.42 0.16 22.31
CA LEU A 14 -21.32 0.02 23.26
C LEU A 14 -20.33 -1.06 22.82
N LEU A 15 -20.79 -2.19 22.29
CA LEU A 15 -19.93 -3.25 21.77
C LEU A 15 -19.13 -2.79 20.55
N TYR A 16 -19.77 -2.05 19.65
CA TYR A 16 -19.12 -1.46 18.49
C TYR A 16 -18.06 -0.45 18.89
N ILE A 17 -18.36 0.46 19.83
CA ILE A 17 -17.39 1.43 20.37
C ILE A 17 -16.20 0.70 21.01
N ARG A 18 -16.45 -0.37 21.79
CA ARG A 18 -15.38 -1.19 22.40
C ARG A 18 -14.51 -1.87 21.34
N LEU A 19 -15.10 -2.36 20.25
CA LEU A 19 -14.38 -2.95 19.13
C LEU A 19 -13.50 -1.92 18.40
N MET A 20 -14.03 -0.71 18.15
CA MET A 20 -13.28 0.37 17.53
C MET A 20 -12.10 0.82 18.40
N LEU A 21 -12.30 0.93 19.72
CA LEU A 21 -11.22 1.22 20.67
C LEU A 21 -10.17 0.09 20.76
N ALA A 22 -10.58 -1.17 20.59
CA ALA A 22 -9.66 -2.30 20.55
C ALA A 22 -8.83 -2.35 19.26
N VAL A 23 -9.39 -1.87 18.14
CA VAL A 23 -8.67 -1.71 16.87
C VAL A 23 -7.63 -0.59 16.97
N ASP A 24 -7.93 0.50 17.67
CA ASP A 24 -6.95 1.56 17.96
C ASP A 24 -5.81 1.08 18.86
N ALA A 25 -6.06 0.15 19.79
CA ALA A 25 -5.02 -0.45 20.63
C ALA A 25 -4.07 -1.42 19.88
N TYR A 26 -4.48 -1.93 18.72
CA TYR A 26 -3.63 -2.75 17.84
C TYR A 26 -2.79 -1.92 16.86
N ARG A 27 -3.01 -0.60 16.81
CA ARG A 27 -2.13 0.31 16.08
C ARG A 27 -0.90 0.56 16.95
N PRO A 28 0.33 0.24 16.49
CA PRO A 28 1.52 0.51 17.27
C PRO A 28 1.54 2.01 17.61
N PRO A 29 1.83 2.40 18.87
CA PRO A 29 1.96 3.81 19.22
C PRO A 29 3.01 4.42 18.31
N ARG A 30 2.59 5.29 17.39
CA ARG A 30 3.53 6.18 16.74
C ARG A 30 3.89 7.20 17.81
N GLU A 31 5.13 7.19 18.29
CA GLU A 31 5.74 8.36 18.90
C GLU A 31 5.89 9.44 17.80
N ILE A 32 4.77 10.01 17.40
CA ILE A 32 4.73 11.33 16.79
C ILE A 32 4.75 12.26 18.00
N ASN A 33 5.75 13.15 18.07
CA ASN A 33 5.83 14.21 19.09
C ASN A 33 4.43 14.83 19.27
N GLN A 34 3.75 14.46 20.35
CA GLN A 34 2.33 14.75 20.53
C GLN A 34 2.08 16.26 20.52
N GLU A 35 3.01 17.03 21.10
CA GLU A 35 2.99 18.50 21.07
C GLU A 35 3.08 19.08 19.65
N ARG A 36 3.91 18.49 18.77
CA ARG A 36 4.04 18.92 17.37
C ARG A 36 2.77 18.63 16.59
N TRP A 37 2.19 17.44 16.77
CA TRP A 37 0.95 17.07 16.09
C TRP A 37 -0.22 17.94 16.56
N GLU A 38 -0.33 18.21 17.86
CA GLU A 38 -1.33 19.13 18.38
C GLU A 38 -1.15 20.55 17.85
N GLN A 39 0.10 20.99 17.69
CA GLN A 39 0.41 22.29 17.11
C GLN A 39 0.02 22.34 15.61
N GLU A 40 0.37 21.32 14.83
CA GLU A 40 -0.04 21.18 13.43
C GLU A 40 -1.58 21.13 13.26
N VAL A 41 -2.29 20.48 14.18
CA VAL A 41 -3.77 20.44 14.20
C VAL A 41 -4.36 21.81 14.52
N ARG A 42 -3.76 22.57 15.45
CA ARG A 42 -4.21 23.94 15.79
C ARG A 42 -3.90 24.95 14.68
N GLU A 43 -2.84 24.72 13.91
CA GLU A 43 -2.40 25.57 12.80
C GLU A 43 -3.16 25.30 11.49
N ALA A 44 -3.86 24.17 11.37
CA ALA A 44 -4.64 23.84 10.18
C ALA A 44 -5.78 24.87 9.96
N GLY A 45 -5.69 25.62 8.86
CA GLY A 45 -6.64 26.68 8.49
C GLY A 45 -7.79 26.21 7.61
N SER A 46 -7.75 24.95 7.16
CA SER A 46 -8.80 24.36 6.34
C SER A 46 -9.09 22.90 6.72
N LEU A 47 -10.32 22.46 6.42
CA LEU A 47 -10.75 21.07 6.62
C LEU A 47 -9.82 20.08 5.89
N ASP A 48 -9.27 20.47 4.74
CA ASP A 48 -8.38 19.64 3.94
C ASP A 48 -6.99 19.45 4.59
N GLU A 49 -6.45 20.49 5.23
CA GLU A 49 -5.20 20.42 5.99
C GLU A 49 -5.35 19.54 7.23
N LEU A 50 -6.48 19.66 7.94
CA LEU A 50 -6.79 18.83 9.09
C LEU A 50 -6.88 17.33 8.72
N LEU A 51 -7.58 17.02 7.62
CA LEU A 51 -7.77 15.63 7.17
C LEU A 51 -6.46 14.97 6.73
N MET A 52 -5.53 15.73 6.12
CA MET A 52 -4.18 15.26 5.79
C MET A 52 -3.38 14.78 7.02
N LEU A 53 -3.54 15.43 8.17
CA LEU A 53 -2.83 15.10 9.43
C LEU A 53 -3.34 13.82 10.10
N THR A 54 -4.55 13.38 9.76
CA THR A 54 -5.18 12.20 10.39
C THR A 54 -4.82 10.86 9.73
N GLU A 55 -4.04 10.88 8.64
CA GLU A 55 -3.64 9.70 7.84
C GLU A 55 -4.76 8.68 7.61
N TYR A 56 -6.02 9.15 7.53
CA TYR A 56 -7.14 8.25 7.31
C TYR A 56 -7.03 7.67 5.90
N PRO A 57 -6.87 6.35 5.72
CA PRO A 57 -6.53 5.76 4.41
C PRO A 57 -7.53 6.15 3.31
N ASP A 58 -8.78 6.46 3.70
CA ASP A 58 -9.88 6.73 2.79
C ASP A 58 -10.25 8.21 2.62
N TRP A 59 -9.58 9.18 3.27
CA TRP A 59 -10.06 10.57 3.20
C TRP A 59 -9.92 11.17 1.80
N LYS A 60 -8.91 10.77 1.01
CA LYS A 60 -8.77 11.16 -0.41
C LYS A 60 -9.89 10.57 -1.26
N LEU A 61 -10.26 9.32 -1.01
CA LEU A 61 -11.40 8.64 -1.63
C LEU A 61 -12.73 9.32 -1.25
N TRP A 62 -12.88 9.70 0.02
CA TRP A 62 -14.05 10.43 0.53
C TRP A 62 -14.18 11.82 -0.10
N ARG A 63 -13.08 12.57 -0.21
CA ARG A 63 -13.04 13.89 -0.88
C ARG A 63 -13.36 13.77 -2.37
N CYS A 64 -12.88 12.72 -3.04
CA CYS A 64 -13.26 12.41 -4.41
C CYS A 64 -14.78 12.16 -4.53
N ARG A 65 -15.35 11.32 -3.65
CA ARG A 65 -16.80 11.07 -3.57
C ARG A 65 -17.62 12.33 -3.28
N LEU A 66 -17.12 13.24 -2.45
CA LEU A 66 -17.80 14.50 -2.16
C LEU A 66 -17.79 15.48 -3.33
N LYS A 67 -16.68 15.56 -4.07
CA LYS A 67 -16.60 16.36 -5.29
C LYS A 67 -17.51 15.82 -6.39
N LEU A 68 -17.71 14.50 -6.45
CA LEU A 68 -18.70 13.88 -7.35
C LEU A 68 -20.14 14.28 -6.99
N LYS A 69 -20.50 14.31 -5.69
CA LYS A 69 -21.85 14.72 -5.24
C LYS A 69 -22.21 16.18 -5.55
N HIS A 70 -21.22 17.09 -5.57
CA HIS A 70 -21.46 18.49 -5.93
C HIS A 70 -21.66 18.71 -7.44
N SER A 71 -21.33 17.72 -8.28
CA SER A 71 -21.43 17.84 -9.74
C SER A 71 -22.80 17.44 -10.30
N GLU A 72 -23.71 16.87 -9.49
CA GLU A 72 -25.07 16.52 -9.95
C GLU A 72 -26.00 17.73 -10.11
N TYR A 73 -25.60 18.94 -9.67
CA TYR A 73 -26.44 20.15 -9.71
C TYR A 73 -25.89 21.31 -10.57
N VAL A 74 -24.80 21.12 -11.32
CA VAL A 74 -24.23 22.18 -12.16
C VAL A 74 -24.75 22.06 -13.58
N SER A 75 -25.70 22.93 -13.92
CA SER A 75 -26.09 23.20 -15.32
C SER A 75 -24.85 23.50 -16.17
N PRO A 76 -24.78 23.07 -17.44
CA PRO A 76 -23.58 23.23 -18.25
C PRO A 76 -23.21 24.71 -18.42
N PRO A 77 -21.98 25.15 -18.11
CA PRO A 77 -21.55 26.49 -18.47
C PRO A 77 -21.31 26.54 -19.98
N GLU A 78 -22.08 27.39 -20.65
CA GLU A 78 -21.82 27.80 -22.02
C GLU A 78 -20.41 28.41 -22.13
N SER A 79 -19.71 28.05 -23.20
CA SER A 79 -18.54 28.75 -23.72
C SER A 79 -17.30 28.88 -22.81
N ARG A 80 -16.47 27.85 -22.80
CA ARG A 80 -14.99 28.02 -22.90
C ARG A 80 -14.38 26.93 -23.78
N ARG A 81 -14.06 27.34 -25.00
CA ARG A 81 -13.31 26.56 -25.99
C ARG A 81 -11.92 26.29 -25.39
N SER A 82 -11.49 25.01 -25.36
CA SER A 82 -10.11 24.55 -25.04
C SER A 82 -9.82 23.88 -23.68
N THR A 83 -10.78 23.21 -23.03
CA THR A 83 -10.48 22.17 -22.01
C THR A 83 -11.27 20.87 -22.21
N ARG A 84 -11.95 20.71 -23.35
CA ARG A 84 -12.83 19.57 -23.63
C ARG A 84 -12.13 18.19 -23.60
N TYR A 85 -10.80 18.17 -23.74
CA TYR A 85 -10.00 16.94 -23.68
C TYR A 85 -9.45 16.62 -22.28
N ALA A 86 -9.64 17.50 -21.29
CA ALA A 86 -9.06 17.33 -19.95
C ALA A 86 -10.05 16.80 -18.89
N ALA A 87 -11.32 16.62 -19.25
CA ALA A 87 -12.34 16.12 -18.33
C ALA A 87 -13.18 15.05 -19.01
N ALA A 88 -12.57 13.92 -19.35
CA ALA A 88 -13.36 12.70 -19.46
C ALA A 88 -13.90 12.43 -18.05
N SER A 89 -15.22 12.50 -17.88
CA SER A 89 -15.88 12.07 -16.65
C SER A 89 -15.58 10.58 -16.46
N PHE A 90 -14.82 10.24 -15.43
CA PHE A 90 -14.56 8.84 -15.12
C PHE A 90 -15.87 8.17 -14.72
N SER A 91 -16.27 7.11 -15.42
CA SER A 91 -17.41 6.29 -15.01
C SER A 91 -17.08 5.59 -13.69
N PRO A 92 -18.09 5.25 -12.87
CA PRO A 92 -17.89 4.49 -11.64
C PRO A 92 -17.10 3.19 -11.84
N GLU A 93 -17.26 2.53 -12.99
CA GLU A 93 -16.54 1.31 -13.37
C GLU A 93 -15.05 1.58 -13.59
N MET A 94 -14.70 2.64 -14.32
CA MET A 94 -13.29 3.00 -14.51
C MET A 94 -12.60 3.37 -13.19
N LEU A 95 -13.31 4.03 -12.28
CA LEU A 95 -12.77 4.33 -10.94
C LEU A 95 -12.52 3.05 -10.14
N LYS A 96 -13.37 2.04 -10.29
CA LYS A 96 -13.16 0.73 -9.68
C LYS A 96 -11.94 0.04 -10.28
N ASP A 97 -11.78 0.06 -11.61
CA ASP A 97 -10.61 -0.54 -12.26
C ASP A 97 -9.31 0.14 -11.81
N ILE A 98 -9.31 1.47 -11.66
CA ILE A 98 -8.18 2.24 -11.14
C ILE A 98 -7.84 1.81 -9.70
N ASP A 99 -8.86 1.67 -8.83
CA ASP A 99 -8.64 1.23 -7.45
C ASP A 99 -8.14 -0.22 -7.41
N ASP A 100 -8.70 -1.11 -8.23
CA ASP A 100 -8.27 -2.51 -8.31
C ASP A 100 -6.79 -2.62 -8.75
N GLU A 101 -6.36 -1.87 -9.76
CA GLU A 101 -4.97 -1.84 -10.21
C GLU A 101 -4.04 -1.18 -9.18
N TRP A 102 -4.50 -0.12 -8.53
CA TRP A 102 -3.78 0.49 -7.41
C TRP A 102 -3.55 -0.52 -6.29
N GLN A 103 -4.60 -1.24 -5.86
CA GLN A 103 -4.50 -2.23 -4.80
C GLN A 103 -3.51 -3.35 -5.16
N LYS A 104 -3.59 -3.86 -6.40
CA LYS A 104 -2.72 -4.93 -6.90
C LYS A 104 -1.25 -4.53 -6.99
N THR A 105 -0.95 -3.25 -7.21
CA THR A 105 0.41 -2.74 -7.44
C THR A 105 1.09 -2.19 -6.19
N GLN A 106 0.41 -2.14 -5.04
CA GLN A 106 0.99 -1.70 -3.78
C GLN A 106 2.24 -2.50 -3.36
N CYS A 107 3.12 -1.82 -2.62
CA CYS A 107 4.30 -2.41 -1.98
C CYS A 107 3.91 -3.54 -1.01
N MET A 108 4.19 -4.79 -1.38
CA MET A 108 3.96 -5.98 -0.55
C MET A 108 4.99 -7.08 -0.86
N PRO A 109 5.16 -8.09 0.01
CA PRO A 109 5.97 -9.27 -0.31
C PRO A 109 5.39 -10.01 -1.51
N ARG A 110 6.21 -10.26 -2.53
CA ARG A 110 5.85 -10.96 -3.77
C ARG A 110 6.84 -12.09 -4.02
N GLU A 111 6.33 -13.18 -4.58
CA GLU A 111 7.17 -14.31 -4.99
C GLU A 111 8.05 -13.90 -6.17
N THR A 112 9.36 -14.08 -6.03
CA THR A 112 10.35 -13.79 -7.07
C THR A 112 11.37 -14.91 -7.18
N CYS A 113 11.86 -15.10 -8.40
CA CYS A 113 12.88 -16.07 -8.72
C CYS A 113 14.26 -15.41 -8.59
N VAL A 114 15.06 -15.81 -7.60
CA VAL A 114 16.40 -15.24 -7.37
C VAL A 114 17.48 -16.22 -7.82
N ASP A 115 18.51 -15.69 -8.48
CA ASP A 115 19.69 -16.45 -8.89
C ASP A 115 20.56 -16.76 -7.67
N VAL A 116 20.76 -18.05 -7.41
CA VAL A 116 21.49 -18.54 -6.24
C VAL A 116 22.96 -18.12 -6.26
N ALA A 117 23.60 -18.13 -7.43
CA ALA A 117 25.01 -17.77 -7.56
C ALA A 117 25.22 -16.27 -7.28
N LYS A 118 24.30 -15.44 -7.77
CA LYS A 118 24.34 -13.99 -7.54
C LYS A 118 24.10 -13.62 -6.08
N GLU A 119 23.14 -14.27 -5.43
CA GLU A 119 22.79 -13.99 -4.03
C GLU A 119 23.87 -14.49 -3.04
N LEU A 120 24.52 -15.62 -3.36
CA LEU A 120 25.62 -16.16 -2.54
C LEU A 120 27.00 -15.60 -2.91
N GLY A 121 27.12 -14.84 -4.01
CA GLY A 121 28.40 -14.29 -4.47
C GLY A 121 29.42 -15.36 -4.86
N THR A 122 28.98 -16.50 -5.39
CA THR A 122 29.90 -17.60 -5.75
C THR A 122 30.72 -17.30 -6.99
N ASN A 123 31.90 -17.90 -7.09
CA ASN A 123 32.73 -17.79 -8.29
C ASN A 123 32.11 -18.55 -9.49
N THR A 124 32.64 -18.30 -10.69
CA THR A 124 32.17 -18.94 -11.94
C THR A 124 32.49 -20.44 -12.04
N ALA A 125 33.18 -21.02 -11.04
CA ALA A 125 33.49 -22.44 -11.00
C ALA A 125 32.36 -23.28 -10.40
N VAL A 126 31.37 -22.67 -9.74
CA VAL A 126 30.26 -23.38 -9.07
C VAL A 126 28.93 -23.06 -9.76
N PHE A 127 28.22 -24.11 -10.14
CA PHE A 127 26.89 -24.03 -10.74
C PHE A 127 25.86 -24.67 -9.82
N PHE A 128 24.73 -23.99 -9.64
CA PHE A 128 23.61 -24.47 -8.83
C PHE A 128 22.53 -25.10 -9.72
N LYS A 129 21.94 -26.21 -9.25
CA LYS A 129 20.79 -26.87 -9.87
C LYS A 129 19.69 -27.07 -8.81
N PRO A 130 18.51 -26.44 -8.96
CA PRO A 130 18.20 -25.41 -9.96
C PRO A 130 19.06 -24.13 -9.75
N PRO A 131 19.33 -23.34 -10.82
CA PRO A 131 20.13 -22.12 -10.71
C PRO A 131 19.41 -21.00 -9.95
N CYS A 132 18.08 -21.08 -9.88
CA CYS A 132 17.26 -20.10 -9.20
C CYS A 132 16.33 -20.76 -8.19
N VAL A 133 15.95 -19.99 -7.17
CA VAL A 133 14.98 -20.41 -6.15
C VAL A 133 13.89 -19.36 -5.98
N SER A 134 12.67 -19.81 -5.71
CA SER A 134 11.54 -18.92 -5.41
C SER A 134 11.59 -18.43 -3.95
N VAL A 135 11.61 -17.12 -3.73
CA VAL A 135 11.58 -16.47 -2.41
C VAL A 135 10.62 -15.29 -2.43
N PHE A 136 10.20 -14.80 -1.26
CA PHE A 136 9.42 -13.57 -1.17
C PHE A 136 10.34 -12.36 -1.03
N ARG A 137 10.18 -11.37 -1.91
CA ARG A 137 10.86 -10.07 -1.86
C ARG A 137 9.81 -8.96 -1.92
N CYS A 138 10.06 -7.85 -1.23
CA CYS A 138 9.18 -6.68 -1.32
C CYS A 138 9.22 -6.11 -2.74
N GLY A 139 8.04 -5.86 -3.32
CA GLY A 139 7.89 -5.26 -4.64
C GLY A 139 6.56 -4.56 -4.80
N GLY A 140 6.48 -3.66 -5.77
CA GLY A 140 5.34 -2.79 -6.01
C GLY A 140 5.71 -1.32 -5.91
N CYS A 141 4.69 -0.47 -5.97
CA CYS A 141 4.81 0.98 -6.01
C CYS A 141 4.53 1.60 -4.64
N CYS A 142 5.16 2.75 -4.39
CA CYS A 142 4.85 3.63 -3.28
C CYS A 142 4.09 4.86 -3.79
N ASN A 143 3.29 5.47 -2.93
CA ASN A 143 2.37 6.56 -3.31
C ASN A 143 3.07 7.92 -3.47
N LYS A 144 4.36 7.97 -3.11
CA LYS A 144 5.19 9.17 -3.15
C LYS A 144 6.49 8.83 -3.85
N GLU A 145 6.91 9.74 -4.73
CA GLU A 145 8.23 9.69 -5.34
C GLU A 145 9.33 9.80 -4.27
N GLY A 146 10.50 9.22 -4.57
CA GLY A 146 11.62 9.17 -3.62
C GLY A 146 11.46 8.16 -2.48
N VAL A 147 10.30 7.49 -2.35
CA VAL A 147 10.10 6.40 -1.40
C VAL A 147 10.30 5.05 -2.09
N THR A 148 11.17 4.21 -1.53
CA THR A 148 11.46 2.87 -2.06
C THR A 148 10.79 1.79 -1.22
N CYS A 149 10.14 0.83 -1.88
CA CYS A 149 9.57 -0.34 -1.23
C CYS A 149 10.68 -1.23 -0.62
N ARG A 150 10.69 -1.38 0.70
CA ARG A 150 11.68 -2.16 1.46
C ARG A 150 11.00 -2.99 2.53
N ASN A 151 11.67 -4.06 2.95
CA ASN A 151 11.18 -4.94 4.01
C ASN A 151 11.26 -4.26 5.38
N THR A 152 10.22 -4.42 6.18
CA THR A 152 10.18 -4.00 7.60
C THR A 152 10.58 -5.12 8.54
N SER A 153 10.41 -6.37 8.11
CA SER A 153 10.86 -7.58 8.76
C SER A 153 11.35 -8.58 7.71
N MET A 154 12.17 -9.56 8.11
CA MET A 154 12.65 -10.62 7.23
C MET A 154 12.73 -11.95 7.98
N THR A 155 12.50 -13.03 7.24
CA THR A 155 12.67 -14.41 7.72
C THR A 155 13.52 -15.18 6.71
N TYR A 156 14.26 -16.17 7.22
CA TYR A 156 15.08 -17.04 6.38
C TYR A 156 14.33 -18.34 6.09
N VAL A 157 14.42 -18.79 4.83
CA VAL A 157 13.83 -20.04 4.37
C VAL A 157 14.94 -20.93 3.85
N ASN A 158 15.04 -22.14 4.40
CA ASN A 158 16.03 -23.12 3.96
C ASN A 158 15.58 -23.77 2.66
N LYS A 159 16.48 -23.82 1.68
CA LYS A 159 16.27 -24.49 0.40
C LYS A 159 17.49 -25.32 0.05
N THR A 160 17.25 -26.51 -0.48
CA THR A 160 18.31 -27.42 -0.90
C THR A 160 18.51 -27.29 -2.40
N VAL A 161 19.76 -27.12 -2.81
CA VAL A 161 20.19 -27.03 -4.22
C VAL A 161 21.40 -27.93 -4.42
N SER A 162 21.52 -28.54 -5.59
CA SER A 162 22.70 -29.33 -5.95
C SER A 162 23.77 -28.40 -6.52
N THR A 163 25.02 -28.61 -6.13
CA THR A 163 26.17 -27.88 -6.66
C THR A 163 26.97 -28.75 -7.63
N THR A 164 27.44 -28.16 -8.72
CA THR A 164 28.33 -28.79 -9.70
C THR A 164 29.55 -27.88 -9.88
N HIS A 165 30.75 -28.46 -9.80
CA HIS A 165 31.99 -27.72 -9.98
C HIS A 165 32.53 -27.95 -11.39
N CYS A 166 32.92 -26.88 -12.08
CA CYS A 166 33.68 -26.98 -13.31
C CYS A 166 35.15 -27.23 -12.97
N ILE A 167 35.65 -28.41 -13.33
CA ILE A 167 37.08 -28.66 -13.37
C ILE A 167 37.60 -27.97 -14.64
N ALA A 168 38.47 -26.99 -14.48
CA ALA A 168 39.24 -26.47 -15.61
C ALA A 168 40.09 -27.61 -16.16
N PHE A 169 39.72 -28.15 -17.33
CA PHE A 169 40.69 -28.88 -18.14
C PHE A 169 41.69 -27.83 -18.62
N ASN A 170 42.87 -27.78 -17.98
CA ASN A 170 43.98 -26.95 -18.42
C ASN A 170 44.22 -27.21 -19.91
N MET A 171 43.89 -26.23 -20.76
CA MET A 171 44.32 -26.15 -22.15
C MET A 171 45.73 -25.55 -22.25
N ASP A 172 46.58 -25.83 -21.26
CA ASP A 172 48.00 -25.42 -21.22
C ASP A 172 48.96 -26.61 -21.44
N LEU A 173 48.44 -27.74 -21.94
CA LEU A 173 49.23 -28.91 -22.31
C LEU A 173 48.95 -29.34 -23.76
N LEU A 174 49.24 -28.44 -24.72
CA LEU A 174 49.40 -28.77 -26.14
C LEU A 174 50.41 -27.82 -26.79
#